data_AF-A0A0C2CPP6-F1
#
_entry.id   AF-A0A0C2CPP6-F1
#
_cell.length_a   1.000
_cell.length_b   1.000
_cell.length_c   1.000
_cell.angle_alpha   90.00
_cell.angle_beta   90.00
_cell.angle_gamma   90.00
#
_symmetry.space_group_name_H-M   'P 1'
#
loop_
_entity.id
_entity.type
_entity.pdbx_description
1 polymer ?
#
loop_
_entity_poly.entity_id
_entity_poly.type
_entity_poly.pdbx_seq_one_letter_code
_entity_poly.pdbx_strand_id
1 'polypeptide(L)'
;MRKLIRKYFAFGMKELYRGVFIGAQVKQLQRFVPELKRSDVRVDIELFRGPAGVRAQAMDPQGNLVDDFVFDSGKGPLSKRVLHVRNAPSPGATSSLAIAKMVAKESTFLVCLVTLQT
;
A
#
# COMPACT_ATOMS: atom_id res chain seq x y z
N MET A 1 4.73 -5.75 -15.80
CA MET A 1 4.63 -4.27 -15.80
C MET A 1 3.84 -3.65 -16.94
N ARG A 2 4.07 -3.96 -18.24
CA ARG A 2 3.32 -3.31 -19.36
C ARG A 2 1.79 -3.35 -19.22
N LYS A 3 1.24 -4.49 -18.78
CA LYS A 3 -0.21 -4.67 -18.56
C LYS A 3 -0.77 -3.79 -17.43
N LEU A 4 -0.06 -3.72 -16.29
CA LEU A 4 -0.41 -2.87 -15.16
C LEU A 4 -0.41 -1.39 -15.56
N ILE A 5 0.68 -0.93 -16.17
CA ILE A 5 0.80 0.48 -16.59
C ILE A 5 -0.38 0.83 -17.49
N ARG A 6 -0.68 0.02 -18.51
CA ARG A 6 -1.82 0.29 -19.40
C ARG A 6 -3.16 0.35 -18.67
N LYS A 7 -3.38 -0.51 -17.67
CA LYS A 7 -4.64 -0.58 -16.90
C LYS A 7 -4.80 0.58 -15.92
N TYR A 8 -3.71 1.02 -15.29
CA TYR A 8 -3.73 2.04 -14.23
C TYR A 8 -3.08 3.37 -14.65
N PHE A 9 -2.77 3.57 -15.93
CA PHE A 9 -2.09 4.78 -16.42
C PHE A 9 -2.85 6.06 -16.07
N ALA A 10 -4.16 6.09 -16.39
CA ALA A 10 -5.01 7.23 -16.10
C ALA A 10 -5.09 7.53 -14.59
N PHE A 11 -5.11 6.48 -13.77
CA PHE A 11 -5.09 6.62 -12.31
C PHE A 11 -3.75 7.19 -11.83
N GLY A 12 -2.62 6.65 -12.29
CA GLY A 12 -1.29 7.13 -11.94
C GLY A 12 -1.03 8.58 -12.38
N MET A 13 -1.48 8.97 -13.58
CA MET A 13 -1.41 10.36 -14.05
C MET A 13 -2.23 11.31 -13.17
N LYS A 14 -3.39 10.86 -12.68
CA LYS A 14 -4.25 11.64 -11.80
C LYS A 14 -3.61 11.83 -10.42
N GLU A 15 -2.99 10.79 -9.86
CA GLU A 15 -2.22 10.87 -8.62
C GLU A 15 -1.01 11.81 -8.76
N LEU A 16 -0.27 11.72 -9.87
CA LEU A 16 0.84 12.63 -10.15
C LEU A 16 0.37 14.08 -10.23
N TYR A 17 -0.71 14.34 -10.97
CA TYR A 17 -1.31 15.68 -11.08
C TYR A 17 -1.71 16.26 -9.72
N ARG A 18 -2.29 15.44 -8.84
CA ARG A 18 -2.68 15.84 -7.48
C ARG A 18 -1.48 16.06 -6.56
N GLY A 19 -0.44 15.23 -6.70
CA GLY A 19 0.80 15.37 -5.93
C GLY A 19 1.60 16.63 -6.30
N VAL A 20 1.51 17.08 -7.56
CA VAL A 20 2.16 18.31 -8.03
C VAL A 20 1.29 19.54 -7.76
N PHE A 21 -0.03 19.45 -8.00
CA PHE A 21 -0.94 20.59 -7.88
C PHE A 21 -1.75 20.53 -6.58
N ILE A 22 -1.24 21.19 -5.54
CA ILE A 22 -1.88 21.26 -4.20
C ILE A 22 -3.34 21.73 -4.27
N GLY A 23 -3.67 22.63 -5.20
CA GLY A 23 -5.04 23.08 -5.39
C GLY A 23 -6.02 21.97 -5.80
N ALA A 24 -5.56 20.94 -6.53
CA ALA A 24 -6.37 19.79 -6.91
C ALA A 24 -6.48 18.79 -5.76
N GLN A 25 -5.43 18.63 -4.96
CA GLN A 25 -5.46 17.84 -3.73
C GLN A 25 -6.48 18.41 -2.73
N VAL A 26 -6.45 19.71 -2.48
CA VAL A 26 -7.41 20.42 -1.60
C VAL A 26 -8.84 20.22 -2.10
N LYS A 27 -9.10 20.37 -3.40
CA LYS A 27 -10.43 20.15 -3.98
C LYS A 27 -10.96 18.73 -3.76
N GLN A 28 -10.08 17.73 -3.73
CA GLN A 28 -10.47 16.35 -3.41
C GLN A 28 -10.75 16.16 -1.92
N LEU A 29 -9.93 16.75 -1.05
CA LEU A 29 -10.12 16.70 0.40
C LEU A 29 -11.39 17.44 0.84
N GLN A 30 -11.78 18.50 0.12
CA GLN A 30 -13.03 19.23 0.34
C GLN A 30 -14.29 18.36 0.23
N ARG A 31 -14.22 17.18 -0.39
CA ARG A 31 -15.33 16.21 -0.40
C ARG A 31 -15.59 15.59 0.98
N PHE A 32 -14.58 15.58 1.85
CA PHE A 32 -14.67 15.07 3.22
C PHE A 32 -14.74 16.22 4.23
N VAL A 33 -13.98 17.30 4.01
CA VAL A 33 -13.95 18.48 4.87
C VAL A 33 -14.16 19.74 4.02
N PRO A 34 -15.41 20.20 3.80
CA PRO A 34 -15.72 21.30 2.88
C PRO A 34 -15.07 22.63 3.26
N GLU A 35 -14.77 22.84 4.54
CA GLU A 35 -14.18 24.07 5.06
C GLU A 35 -12.68 24.21 4.78
N LEU A 36 -12.03 23.15 4.28
CA LEU A 36 -10.59 23.13 4.02
C LEU A 36 -10.21 24.17 2.95
N LYS A 37 -9.36 25.12 3.32
CA LYS A 37 -8.82 26.14 2.41
C LYS A 37 -7.39 25.80 2.01
N ARG A 38 -6.94 26.39 0.90
CA ARG A 38 -5.53 26.27 0.47
C ARG A 38 -4.56 26.86 1.49
N SER A 39 -4.98 27.87 2.25
CA SER A 39 -4.20 28.49 3.33
C SER A 39 -3.94 27.54 4.51
N ASP A 40 -4.79 26.53 4.68
CA ASP A 40 -4.67 25.57 5.79
C ASP A 40 -3.66 24.47 5.47
N VAL A 41 -3.35 24.29 4.18
CA VAL A 41 -2.25 23.44 3.71
C VAL A 41 -0.98 24.27 3.76
N ARG A 42 -0.24 24.14 4.86
CA ARG A 42 1.10 24.71 5.00
C ARG A 42 2.04 24.06 3.99
N VAL A 43 2.53 24.85 3.04
CA VAL A 43 3.55 24.47 2.06
C VAL A 43 4.75 25.37 2.31
N ASP A 44 5.16 25.42 3.56
CA ASP A 44 6.30 26.18 4.00
C ASP A 44 7.52 25.36 3.59
N ILE A 45 8.47 25.94 2.85
CA ILE A 45 9.67 25.25 2.36
C ILE A 45 10.50 24.64 3.51
N GLU A 46 10.28 25.09 4.75
CA GLU A 46 10.90 24.55 5.97
C GLU A 46 10.04 23.52 6.73
N LEU A 47 8.71 23.46 6.52
CA LEU A 47 7.84 22.39 7.01
C LEU A 47 7.52 21.41 5.87
N PHE A 48 8.47 20.50 5.69
CA PHE A 48 8.44 19.28 4.89
C PHE A 48 7.03 18.79 4.55
N ARG A 49 6.81 18.53 3.25
CA ARG A 49 5.77 17.59 2.78
C ARG A 49 5.71 16.42 3.75
N GLY A 50 4.51 16.10 4.26
CA GLY A 50 4.33 14.97 5.18
C GLY A 50 4.99 13.70 4.63
N PRO A 51 5.41 12.76 5.50
CA PRO A 51 6.13 11.57 5.08
C PRO A 51 5.35 10.82 4.01
N ALA A 52 6.03 10.45 2.92
CA ALA A 52 5.45 9.64 1.87
C ALA A 52 5.51 8.17 2.27
N GLY A 53 4.35 7.54 2.43
CA GLY A 53 4.26 6.10 2.64
C GLY A 53 4.20 5.35 1.31
N VAL A 54 4.96 4.26 1.18
CA VAL A 54 4.89 3.38 -0.01
C VAL A 54 4.16 2.10 0.37
N ARG A 55 3.03 1.83 -0.28
CA ARG A 55 2.34 0.55 -0.14
C ARG A 55 2.98 -0.48 -1.06
N ALA A 56 3.66 -1.46 -0.49
CA ALA A 56 4.06 -2.65 -1.21
C ALA A 56 2.81 -3.52 -1.46
N GLN A 57 2.37 -3.59 -2.71
CA GLN A 57 1.18 -4.35 -3.11
C GLN A 57 1.58 -5.39 -4.17
N ALA A 58 1.15 -6.64 -3.96
CA ALA A 58 1.38 -7.70 -4.92
C ALA A 58 0.55 -7.52 -6.19
N MET A 59 1.09 -8.01 -7.30
CA MET A 59 0.47 -7.96 -8.62
C MET A 59 0.57 -9.32 -9.30
N ASP A 60 -0.51 -9.75 -9.95
CA ASP A 60 -0.55 -10.99 -10.71
C ASP A 60 0.13 -10.87 -12.11
N PRO A 61 0.35 -11.99 -12.83
CA PRO A 61 0.91 -11.97 -14.19
C PRO A 61 0.06 -11.22 -15.25
N GLN A 62 -1.21 -10.98 -14.95
CA GLN A 62 -2.17 -10.26 -15.80
C GLN A 62 -2.11 -8.75 -15.55
N GLY A 63 -1.43 -8.30 -14.49
CA GLY A 63 -1.31 -6.91 -14.11
C GLY A 63 -2.47 -6.41 -13.24
N ASN A 64 -3.18 -7.30 -12.56
CA ASN A 64 -4.15 -6.94 -11.52
C ASN A 64 -3.44 -6.83 -10.18
N LEU A 65 -3.88 -5.88 -9.36
CA LEU A 65 -3.42 -5.74 -7.99
C LEU A 65 -4.16 -6.75 -7.11
N VAL A 66 -3.42 -7.43 -6.24
CA VAL A 66 -3.98 -8.41 -5.30
C VAL A 66 -4.37 -7.67 -4.03
N ASP A 67 -5.60 -7.90 -3.57
CA ASP A 67 -6.14 -7.26 -2.36
C ASP A 67 -6.08 -8.18 -1.12
N ASP A 68 -5.91 -9.48 -1.32
CA ASP A 68 -5.90 -10.50 -0.26
C ASP A 68 -4.49 -11.08 0.00
N PHE A 69 -4.37 -12.01 0.93
CA PHE A 69 -3.11 -12.65 1.28
C PHE A 69 -2.44 -13.34 0.09
N VAL A 70 -1.13 -13.15 -0.02
CA VAL A 70 -0.27 -13.95 -0.91
C VAL A 70 0.80 -14.60 -0.07
N PHE A 71 0.63 -15.89 0.20
CA PHE A 71 1.59 -16.72 0.92
C PHE A 71 2.53 -17.44 -0.06
N ASP A 72 3.79 -17.56 0.32
CA ASP A 72 4.80 -18.32 -0.43
C ASP A 72 5.77 -18.98 0.57
N SER A 73 6.15 -20.23 0.33
CA SER A 73 7.12 -20.94 1.19
C SER A 73 8.52 -21.00 0.57
N GLY A 74 8.72 -20.45 -0.63
CA GLY A 74 9.99 -20.50 -1.33
C GLY A 74 10.37 -21.92 -1.78
N LYS A 75 11.65 -22.14 -2.11
CA LYS A 75 12.17 -23.42 -2.62
C LYS A 75 13.35 -23.90 -1.78
N GLY A 76 13.53 -25.22 -1.69
CA GLY A 76 14.64 -25.85 -0.98
C GLY A 76 14.30 -26.35 0.43
N PRO A 77 15.29 -26.83 1.19
CA PRO A 77 15.06 -27.52 2.47
C PRO A 77 14.49 -26.63 3.59
N LEU A 78 14.64 -25.30 3.47
CA LEU A 78 14.08 -24.32 4.41
C LEU A 78 12.61 -23.99 4.13
N SER A 79 12.05 -24.37 2.98
CA SER A 79 10.68 -24.01 2.58
C SER A 79 9.61 -24.49 3.57
N LYS A 80 9.81 -25.66 4.18
CA LYS A 80 8.89 -26.22 5.18
C LYS A 80 8.87 -25.43 6.49
N ARG A 81 9.81 -24.51 6.69
CA ARG A 81 9.99 -23.76 7.94
C ARG A 81 9.71 -22.28 7.79
N VAL A 82 9.55 -21.76 6.57
CA VAL A 82 9.40 -20.32 6.30
C VAL A 82 8.08 -20.05 5.58
N LEU A 83 7.30 -19.12 6.12
CA LEU A 83 6.13 -18.54 5.47
C LEU A 83 6.45 -17.10 5.05
N HIS A 84 6.50 -16.84 3.75
CA HIS A 84 6.56 -15.50 3.20
C HIS A 84 5.16 -14.93 3.04
N VAL A 85 4.90 -13.80 3.68
CA VAL A 85 3.67 -13.02 3.47
C VAL A 85 4.00 -11.91 2.49
N ARG A 86 3.71 -12.15 1.20
CA ARG A 86 4.04 -11.22 0.10
C ARG A 86 2.99 -10.14 -0.13
N ASN A 87 1.79 -10.35 0.38
CA ASN A 87 0.70 -9.37 0.40
C ASN A 87 -0.17 -9.66 1.62
N ALA A 88 -0.68 -8.62 2.26
CA ALA A 88 -1.67 -8.71 3.31
C ALA A 88 -2.83 -7.74 3.02
N PRO A 89 -4.06 -8.08 3.44
CA PRO A 89 -5.21 -7.23 3.21
C PRO A 89 -5.10 -5.89 3.96
N SER A 90 -5.71 -4.86 3.37
CA SER A 90 -5.79 -3.51 3.92
C SER A 90 -7.14 -3.32 4.65
N PRO A 91 -7.21 -2.55 5.76
CA PRO A 91 -6.14 -1.75 6.39
C PRO A 91 -5.35 -2.54 7.43
N GLY A 92 -4.02 -2.60 7.27
CA GLY A 92 -3.15 -3.39 8.14
C GLY A 92 -3.17 -2.94 9.61
N ALA A 93 -3.24 -1.63 9.88
CA ALA A 93 -3.24 -1.10 11.24
C ALA A 93 -4.49 -1.53 12.03
N THR A 94 -5.68 -1.33 11.45
CA THR A 94 -6.96 -1.64 12.11
C THR A 94 -7.25 -3.14 12.16
N SER A 95 -6.74 -3.90 11.19
CA SER A 95 -6.97 -5.35 11.07
C SER A 95 -5.77 -6.20 11.52
N SER A 96 -4.79 -5.60 12.19
CA SER A 96 -3.52 -6.22 12.59
C SER A 96 -3.70 -7.53 13.37
N LEU A 97 -4.64 -7.56 14.35
CA LEU A 97 -4.93 -8.78 15.12
C LEU A 97 -5.57 -9.89 14.29
N ALA A 98 -6.46 -9.55 13.36
CA ALA A 98 -7.08 -10.53 12.48
C ALA A 98 -6.05 -11.12 11.50
N ILE A 99 -5.18 -10.25 10.96
CA ILE A 99 -4.06 -10.66 10.12
C ILE A 99 -3.11 -11.58 10.90
N ALA A 100 -2.75 -11.21 12.14
CA ALA A 100 -1.88 -12.00 12.98
C ALA A 100 -2.47 -13.40 13.27
N LYS A 101 -3.77 -13.50 13.55
CA LYS A 101 -4.46 -14.79 13.74
C LYS A 101 -4.40 -15.67 12.49
N MET A 102 -4.61 -15.08 11.30
CA MET A 102 -4.52 -15.82 10.04
C MET A 102 -3.10 -16.31 9.77
N VAL A 103 -2.10 -15.45 9.96
CA VAL A 103 -0.69 -15.82 9.80
C VAL A 103 -0.28 -16.91 10.81
N ALA A 104 -0.68 -16.79 12.07
CA ALA A 104 -0.38 -17.79 13.10
C ALA A 104 -1.04 -19.15 12.81
N LYS A 105 -2.22 -19.16 12.18
CA LYS A 105 -2.86 -20.39 11.72
C LYS A 105 -2.06 -21.07 10.59
N GLU A 106 -1.52 -20.27 9.68
CA GLU A 106 -0.79 -20.76 8.50
C GLU A 106 0.67 -21.15 8.81
N SER A 107 1.28 -20.55 9.84
CA SER A 107 2.68 -20.79 10.20
C SER A 107 2.85 -21.71 11.40
N THR A 108 3.66 -22.78 11.24
CA THR A 108 4.03 -23.66 12.36
C THR A 108 5.38 -23.30 13.01
N PHE A 109 6.26 -22.55 12.33
CA PHE A 109 7.64 -22.33 12.81
C PHE A 109 8.20 -20.91 12.60
N LEU A 110 8.43 -20.46 11.36
CA LEU A 110 9.05 -19.15 11.06
C LEU A 110 8.23 -18.35 10.05
N VAL A 111 7.94 -17.09 10.38
CA VAL A 111 7.26 -16.15 9.48
C VAL A 111 8.26 -15.13 8.99
N CYS A 112 8.45 -15.05 7.68
CA CYS A 112 9.19 -13.99 7.02
C CYS A 112 8.18 -13.00 6.41
N LEU A 113 7.80 -12.00 7.20
CA LEU A 113 6.96 -10.90 6.74
C LEU A 113 7.81 -9.94 5.89
N VAL A 114 7.98 -10.27 4.62
CA VAL A 114 8.43 -9.30 3.63
C VAL A 114 7.20 -8.49 3.25
N THR A 115 6.81 -7.55 4.11
CA THR A 115 6.15 -6.27 3.80
C THR A 115 5.36 -5.79 5.00
N LEU A 116 5.88 -4.79 5.70
CA LEU A 116 5.13 -3.64 6.17
C LEU A 116 6.15 -2.54 6.49
N GLN A 117 5.95 -1.38 5.87
CA GLN A 117 6.51 -0.07 6.19
C GLN A 117 7.89 0.29 5.60
N THR A 118 7.85 1.10 4.53
CA THR A 118 8.43 2.46 4.63
C THR A 118 7.30 3.47 4.65
#